data_AF-A0A9E0L5R2-F1
#
_entry.id   AF-A0A9E0L5R2-F1
#
_cell.length_a   1.000
_cell.length_b   1.000
_cell.length_c   1.000
_cell.angle_alpha   90.00
_cell.angle_beta   90.00
_cell.angle_gamma   90.00
#
_symmetry.space_group_name_H-M   'P 1'
#
loop_
_entity.id
_entity.type
_entity.pdbx_description
1 polymer ?
#
loop_
_entity_poly.entity_id
_entity_poly.type
_entity_poly.pdbx_seq_one_letter_code
_entity_poly.pdbx_strand_id
1 'polypeptide(L)'
;FFKKLNEFSRDHLVFDQLPFDRFIERLIASGFPTEEIFDKFFGRIIRSGYIDSLYMLDGWRKSGGAMYENGAGVRCGLHIEEERTVLTSSR
;
A
#
# COMPACT_ATOMS: atom_id res chain seq x y z
N PHE A 1 -3.99 13.26 -1.93
CA PHE A 1 -4.07 11.94 -2.60
C PHE A 1 -4.05 12.07 -4.13
N PHE A 2 -5.16 12.42 -4.81
CA PHE A 2 -5.24 12.40 -6.28
C PHE A 2 -4.18 13.22 -7.02
N LYS A 3 -3.77 14.39 -6.48
CA LYS A 3 -2.70 15.19 -7.07
C LYS A 3 -1.35 14.44 -7.08
N LYS A 4 -1.00 13.76 -5.98
CA LYS A 4 0.26 13.00 -5.86
C LYS A 4 0.22 11.73 -6.68
N LEU A 5 -0.92 11.02 -6.70
CA LEU A 5 -1.11 9.86 -7.57
C LEU A 5 -0.92 10.24 -9.05
N ASN A 6 -1.49 11.37 -9.48
CA ASN A 6 -1.31 11.91 -10.84
C ASN A 6 0.12 12.36 -11.14
N GLU A 7 0.88 12.81 -10.16
CA GLU A 7 2.29 13.14 -10.34
C GLU A 7 3.12 11.86 -10.48
N PHE A 8 2.86 10.86 -9.63
CA PHE A 8 3.55 9.57 -9.64
C PHE A 8 3.29 8.76 -10.92
N SER A 9 2.03 8.79 -11.41
CA SER A 9 1.59 8.04 -12.58
C SER A 9 2.12 8.60 -13.92
N ARG A 10 2.84 9.73 -13.91
CA ARG A 10 3.45 10.27 -15.14
C ARG A 10 4.60 9.39 -15.62
N ASP A 11 5.37 8.86 -14.69
CA ASP A 11 6.58 8.08 -14.96
C ASP A 11 6.48 6.62 -14.48
N HIS A 12 5.37 6.26 -13.80
CA HIS A 12 5.17 4.94 -13.22
C HIS A 12 3.82 4.34 -13.59
N LEU A 13 3.78 3.02 -13.79
CA LEU A 13 2.53 2.27 -13.82
C LEU A 13 2.05 2.07 -12.38
N VAL A 14 0.94 2.69 -12.02
CA VAL A 14 0.43 2.70 -10.65
C VAL A 14 -0.68 1.67 -10.49
N PHE A 15 -0.50 0.74 -9.56
CA PHE A 15 -1.57 -0.10 -9.05
C PHE A 15 -2.29 0.64 -7.92
N ASP A 16 -3.50 1.15 -8.20
CA ASP A 16 -4.35 1.80 -7.18
C ASP A 16 -5.16 0.75 -6.42
N GLN A 17 -4.92 0.67 -5.11
CA GLN A 17 -5.61 -0.27 -4.23
C GLN A 17 -6.94 0.25 -3.68
N LEU A 18 -7.21 1.56 -3.73
CA LEU A 18 -8.42 2.16 -3.16
C LEU A 18 -9.74 1.54 -3.68
N PRO A 19 -9.88 1.16 -4.96
CA PRO A 19 -11.09 0.50 -5.44
C PRO A 19 -11.39 -0.83 -4.72
N PHE A 20 -10.38 -1.48 -4.16
CA PHE A 20 -10.49 -2.77 -3.48
C PHE A 20 -10.80 -2.62 -1.99
N ASP A 21 -10.58 -1.47 -1.36
CA ASP A 21 -10.79 -1.26 0.08
C ASP A 21 -12.19 -1.65 0.53
N ARG A 22 -13.23 -1.20 -0.20
CA ARG A 22 -14.63 -1.56 0.11
C ARG A 22 -14.89 -3.06 0.04
N PHE A 23 -14.18 -3.77 -0.84
CA PHE A 23 -14.30 -5.22 -0.95
C PHE A 23 -13.61 -5.92 0.21
N ILE A 24 -12.42 -5.46 0.59
CA ILE A 24 -11.66 -5.94 1.75
C ILE A 24 -12.45 -5.73 3.04
N GLU A 25 -13.02 -4.54 3.24
CA GLU A 25 -13.91 -4.24 4.38
C GLU A 25 -15.09 -5.20 4.46
N ARG A 26 -15.72 -5.51 3.32
CA ARG A 26 -16.84 -6.48 3.28
C ARG A 26 -16.40 -7.90 3.63
N LEU A 27 -15.22 -8.33 3.17
CA LEU A 27 -14.69 -9.64 3.52
C LEU A 27 -14.42 -9.73 5.03
N ILE A 28 -13.81 -8.71 5.62
CA ILE A 28 -13.57 -8.63 7.07
C ILE A 28 -14.91 -8.68 7.82
N ALA A 29 -15.90 -7.87 7.40
CA ALA A 29 -17.23 -7.87 8.01
C ALA A 29 -17.98 -9.21 7.87
N SER A 30 -17.65 -10.01 6.85
CA SER A 30 -18.22 -11.35 6.64
C SER A 30 -17.53 -12.43 7.50
N GLY A 31 -16.55 -12.07 8.33
CA GLY A 31 -15.83 -12.98 9.21
C GLY A 31 -14.62 -13.65 8.60
N PHE A 32 -14.16 -13.21 7.41
CA PHE A 32 -12.90 -13.71 6.87
C PHE A 32 -11.71 -13.24 7.72
N PRO A 33 -10.74 -14.12 8.04
CA PRO A 33 -9.57 -13.73 8.80
C PRO A 33 -8.77 -12.64 8.05
N THR A 34 -8.48 -11.53 8.73
CA THR A 34 -7.73 -10.41 8.14
C THR A 34 -6.36 -10.84 7.63
N GLU A 35 -5.67 -11.71 8.36
CA GLU A 35 -4.37 -12.25 7.95
C GLU A 35 -4.44 -13.04 6.63
N GLU A 36 -5.52 -13.80 6.44
CA GLU A 36 -5.74 -14.57 5.22
C GLU A 36 -6.04 -13.64 4.03
N ILE A 37 -6.83 -12.59 4.24
CA ILE A 37 -7.07 -11.56 3.23
C ILE A 37 -5.75 -10.90 2.84
N PHE A 38 -4.96 -10.50 3.83
CA PHE A 38 -3.69 -9.83 3.60
C PHE A 38 -2.71 -10.72 2.83
N ASP A 39 -2.61 -11.99 3.18
CA ASP A 39 -1.71 -12.90 2.48
C ASP A 39 -2.20 -13.28 1.08
N LYS A 40 -3.48 -13.59 0.93
CA LYS A 40 -4.05 -14.06 -0.34
C LYS A 40 -4.27 -12.93 -1.35
N PHE A 41 -4.52 -11.70 -0.91
CA PHE A 41 -4.70 -10.55 -1.80
C PHE A 41 -3.41 -9.75 -1.94
N PHE A 42 -3.04 -8.95 -0.92
CA PHE A 42 -1.88 -8.06 -0.98
C PHE A 42 -0.56 -8.84 -1.12
N GLY A 43 -0.40 -9.92 -0.35
CA GLY A 43 0.80 -10.76 -0.37
C GLY A 43 1.04 -11.40 -1.73
N ARG A 44 -0.02 -11.86 -2.41
CA ARG A 44 0.09 -12.41 -3.78
C ARG A 44 0.54 -11.37 -4.79
N ILE A 45 -0.01 -10.16 -4.73
CA ILE A 45 0.36 -9.07 -5.64
C ILE A 45 1.82 -8.70 -5.43
N ILE A 46 2.26 -8.53 -4.18
CA ILE A 46 3.65 -8.22 -3.83
C ILE A 46 4.62 -9.32 -4.30
N ARG A 47 4.27 -10.59 -4.08
CA ARG A 47 5.11 -11.74 -4.47
C ARG A 47 5.06 -12.10 -5.95
N SER A 48 4.22 -11.41 -6.75
CA SER A 48 4.03 -11.74 -8.16
C SER A 48 5.22 -11.38 -9.06
N GLY A 49 6.08 -10.47 -8.59
CA GLY A 49 7.15 -9.89 -9.41
C GLY A 49 6.68 -8.78 -10.35
N TYR A 50 5.39 -8.41 -10.34
CA TYR A 50 4.86 -7.28 -11.12
C TYR A 50 4.99 -5.92 -10.41
N ILE A 51 5.34 -5.92 -9.13
CA ILE A 51 5.53 -4.72 -8.32
C ILE A 51 7.02 -4.56 -8.05
N ASP A 52 7.61 -3.47 -8.52
CA ASP A 52 9.02 -3.14 -8.28
C ASP A 52 9.22 -2.32 -7.00
N SER A 53 8.25 -1.45 -6.69
CA SER A 53 8.33 -0.48 -5.62
C SER A 53 7.01 -0.39 -4.84
N LEU A 54 7.09 -0.13 -3.54
CA LEU A 54 5.97 0.27 -2.70
C LEU A 54 6.13 1.74 -2.29
N TYR A 55 5.08 2.53 -2.49
CA TYR A 55 5.02 3.92 -2.04
C TYR A 55 4.12 4.03 -0.81
N MET A 56 4.72 4.37 0.33
CA MET A 56 4.04 4.43 1.62
C MET A 56 3.62 5.87 1.95
N LEU A 57 2.31 6.11 2.04
CA LEU A 57 1.77 7.43 2.40
C LEU A 57 2.04 7.80 3.87
N ASP A 58 2.07 9.09 4.18
CA ASP A 58 2.24 9.55 5.56
C ASP A 58 1.17 8.96 6.48
N GLY A 59 1.59 8.52 7.67
CA GLY A 59 0.74 7.81 8.62
C GLY A 59 0.48 6.34 8.30
N TRP A 60 1.09 5.74 7.26
CA TRP A 60 0.92 4.32 6.90
C TRP A 60 1.10 3.36 8.08
N ARG A 61 1.97 3.69 9.03
CA ARG A 61 2.25 2.90 10.24
C ARG A 61 1.03 2.72 11.16
N LYS A 62 -0.05 3.46 10.93
CA LYS A 62 -1.33 3.31 11.65
C LYS A 62 -2.28 2.31 10.99
N SER A 63 -1.97 1.85 9.76
CA SER A 63 -2.76 0.88 9.00
C SER A 63 -2.13 -0.50 9.10
N GLY A 64 -2.89 -1.48 9.61
CA GLY A 64 -2.43 -2.86 9.69
C GLY A 64 -2.13 -3.46 8.30
N GLY A 65 -2.90 -3.09 7.28
CA GLY A 65 -2.66 -3.51 5.89
C GLY A 65 -1.34 -2.95 5.35
N ALA A 66 -1.12 -1.65 5.51
CA ALA A 66 0.12 -1.01 5.07
C ALA A 66 1.35 -1.52 5.83
N MET A 67 1.21 -1.86 7.12
CA MET A 67 2.27 -2.53 7.88
C MET A 67 2.60 -3.91 7.35
N TYR A 68 1.57 -4.70 6.99
CA TYR A 68 1.75 -6.00 6.37
C TYR A 68 2.46 -5.88 5.01
N GLU A 69 2.01 -4.96 4.16
CA GLU A 69 2.56 -4.70 2.82
C GLU A 69 4.03 -4.31 2.87
N ASN A 70 4.39 -3.37 3.75
CA ASN A 70 5.78 -2.99 3.97
C ASN A 70 6.65 -4.20 4.35
N GLY A 71 6.20 -5.00 5.33
CA GLY A 71 6.93 -6.20 5.75
C GLY A 71 7.06 -7.24 4.63
N ALA A 72 6.02 -7.43 3.83
CA ALA A 72 6.06 -8.33 2.67
C ALA A 72 6.99 -7.81 1.57
N GLY A 73 6.96 -6.51 1.27
CA GLY A 73 7.84 -5.87 0.30
C GLY A 73 9.31 -5.97 0.70
N VAL A 74 9.64 -5.71 1.97
CA VAL A 74 11.00 -5.88 2.51
C VAL A 74 11.48 -7.32 2.35
N ARG A 75 10.65 -8.33 2.64
CA ARG A 75 11.01 -9.74 2.44
C ARG A 75 11.23 -10.11 0.97
N CYS A 76 10.55 -9.43 0.05
CA CYS A 76 10.68 -9.66 -1.40
C CYS A 76 11.79 -8.80 -2.03
N GLY A 77 12.47 -7.95 -1.27
CA GLY A 77 13.51 -7.06 -1.79
C GLY A 77 12.98 -5.92 -2.66
N LEU A 78 11.72 -5.52 -2.48
CA LEU A 78 11.15 -4.38 -3.20
C LEU A 78 11.76 -3.06 -2.75
N HIS A 79 11.78 -2.07 -3.65
CA HIS A 79 12.15 -0.72 -3.28
C HIS A 79 11.02 -0.06 -2.48
N ILE A 80 11.31 0.41 -1.26
CA ILE A 80 10.32 1.07 -0.41
C ILE A 80 10.59 2.56 -0.40
N GLU A 81 9.64 3.34 -0.90
CA GLU A 81 9.64 4.80 -0.84
C GLU A 81 8.59 5.26 0.18
N GLU A 82 8.95 6.18 1.06
CA GLU A 82 8.03 6.77 2.03
C GLU A 82 7.78 8.25 1.70
N GLU A 83 6.52 8.67 1.78
CA GLU A 83 6.13 10.07 1.63
C GLU A 83 6.79 10.91 2.72
N ARG A 84 7.74 11.77 2.32
CA ARG A 84 8.37 12.70 3.26
C ARG A 84 7.39 13.81 3.62
N THR A 85 6.98 13.87 4.88
CA THR A 85 6.26 15.03 5.41
C THR A 85 7.22 16.23 5.40
N VAL A 86 7.07 17.14 4.43
CA VAL A 86 7.71 18.45 4.52
C VAL A 86 6.98 19.23 5.59
N LEU A 87 7.54 19.26 6.80
CA LEU A 87 7.15 20.19 7.84
C LEU A 87 7.51 21.60 7.33
N THR A 88 6.61 22.24 6.57
CA THR A 88 6.71 23.68 6.37
C THR A 88 6.44 24.30 7.73
N SER A 89 7.49 24.66 8.47
CA SER A 89 7.35 25.56 9.60
C SER A 89 6.84 26.89 9.06
N SER A 90 5.55 27.15 9.22
CA SER A 90 5.00 28.49 9.07
C SER A 90 5.69 29.36 10.12
N ARG A 91 6.56 30.26 9.67
CA ARG A 91 7.00 31.42 10.45
C ARG A 91 5.90 32.47 10.43
#